data_AF-G0UNX3-F1
#
_entry.id   AF-G0UNX3-F1
#
_cell.length_a   1.000
_cell.length_b   1.000
_cell.length_c   1.000
_cell.angle_alpha   90.00
_cell.angle_beta   90.00
_cell.angle_gamma   90.00
#
_symmetry.space_group_name_H-M   'P 1'
#
loop_
_entity.id
_entity.type
_entity.pdbx_description
1 polymer ?
#
loop_
_entity_poly.entity_id
_entity_poly.type
_entity_poly.pdbx_seq_one_letter_code
_entity_poly.pdbx_strand_id
1 'polypeptide(L)'
;MNTSMLLQRQMELHGMLRRPPHTASQLLETHESLKELSEFFKTVRHTAQLLRVQPQTVFQCLMQIGIGSVVSFDRQRRDGEVPMHQAKVLARANAMELEPRLRDLIPADKLAEMVELSKTIRTIVRIKVEDLNDFNITEGALHQAVEYLDFIKNASCGLPEAMFKFYMVEDEGSLIALLNGSVAEEGGEALRATRNIVTAQEEEGATTPELPDESHIEAEVRRLSLAGGSTSMAANDRLVALRTLGSWLMVMDDAFFKRNIRQLVSHLSGPLAVCAGEKRSAICRQACTLIAIIVSRAPTSFFSEGSLAVASGKWCTVLLRGVFVTVAAIAHASDMAVRALVIESGGHSFVVKSIVESLSGGTHPELRRRCLGYLALCVVVSKGAKWRKGGKGPSDSSGNANVDLGQLAEKYMDKGDAGCRRMARAVYVALKHFGGISGTIKDKKMDSLIQQEYLELRPTLEDVGQFEVALFGPQATERLFVKSTDSMEMRRDSESGNSKPRGSCGAASFHSEEPGVAAMLDIHDTTDVIIPGTVQLETSQSFIFDADEQPQNFAPIDCGAAQRTHSLLSLERPDVGAPCSAQPVKFSPSLRRKIDEFALRKSLQD
;
A
#
# COMPACT_ATOMS: atom_id res chain seq x y z
N MET A 1 -0.76 -29.16 2.81
CA MET A 1 -0.64 -27.89 3.58
C MET A 1 -2.05 -27.38 3.88
N ASN A 2 -2.28 -26.76 5.05
CA ASN A 2 -3.54 -26.06 5.34
C ASN A 2 -3.64 -24.80 4.43
N THR A 3 -4.84 -24.43 3.99
CA THR A 3 -5.15 -23.24 3.16
C THR A 3 -4.59 -21.95 3.76
N SER A 4 -4.73 -21.76 5.07
CA SER A 4 -4.15 -20.63 5.80
C SER A 4 -2.61 -20.58 5.69
N MET A 5 -1.96 -21.73 5.73
CA MET A 5 -0.51 -21.86 5.56
C MET A 5 -0.09 -21.57 4.12
N LEU A 6 -0.87 -21.99 3.12
CA LEU A 6 -0.59 -21.70 1.71
C LEU A 6 -0.66 -20.20 1.39
N LEU A 7 -1.68 -19.51 1.88
CA LEU A 7 -1.79 -18.05 1.74
C LEU A 7 -0.67 -17.32 2.48
N GLN A 8 -0.29 -17.80 3.66
CA GLN A 8 0.87 -17.27 4.39
C GLN A 8 2.16 -17.44 3.58
N ARG A 9 2.42 -18.65 3.04
CA ARG A 9 3.62 -18.96 2.24
C ARG A 9 3.71 -18.11 0.97
N GLN A 10 2.57 -17.89 0.32
CA GLN A 10 2.45 -16.97 -0.81
C GLN A 10 2.86 -15.54 -0.41
N MET A 11 2.32 -15.01 0.69
CA MET A 11 2.68 -13.68 1.20
C MET A 11 4.16 -13.57 1.55
N GLU A 12 4.73 -14.61 2.18
CA GLU A 12 6.15 -14.68 2.52
C GLU A 12 7.02 -14.66 1.26
N LEU A 13 6.66 -15.42 0.22
CA LEU A 13 7.32 -15.40 -1.08
C LEU A 13 7.30 -14.00 -1.71
N HIS A 14 6.13 -13.35 -1.77
CA HIS A 14 6.01 -11.97 -2.27
C HIS A 14 6.85 -10.97 -1.45
N GLY A 15 6.91 -11.15 -0.13
CA GLY A 15 7.69 -10.31 0.77
C GLY A 15 9.20 -10.51 0.63
N MET A 16 9.63 -11.73 0.29
CA MET A 16 11.03 -12.10 0.10
C MET A 16 11.62 -11.53 -1.20
N LEU A 17 10.85 -11.53 -2.28
CA LEU A 17 11.34 -11.16 -3.63
C LEU A 17 11.45 -9.64 -3.80
N ARG A 18 12.53 -9.17 -4.45
CA ARG A 18 12.68 -7.76 -4.85
C ARG A 18 11.65 -7.37 -5.90
N ARG A 19 11.43 -8.26 -6.87
CA ARG A 19 10.47 -8.12 -7.98
C ARG A 19 9.60 -9.37 -8.03
N PRO A 20 8.41 -9.35 -7.42
CA PRO A 20 7.49 -10.47 -7.51
C PRO A 20 7.05 -10.72 -8.96
N PRO A 21 6.90 -11.97 -9.40
CA PRO A 21 6.34 -12.32 -10.69
C PRO A 21 4.97 -11.69 -10.97
N HIS A 22 4.77 -11.20 -12.19
CA HIS A 22 3.50 -10.66 -12.69
C HIS A 22 2.93 -11.45 -13.88
N THR A 23 3.65 -12.46 -14.37
CA THR A 23 3.21 -13.36 -15.44
C THR A 23 3.56 -14.81 -15.11
N ALA A 24 2.86 -15.77 -15.74
CA ALA A 24 3.13 -17.19 -15.59
C ALA A 24 4.57 -17.57 -15.96
N SER A 25 5.10 -16.97 -17.04
CA SER A 25 6.50 -17.17 -17.47
C SER A 25 7.51 -16.69 -16.41
N GLN A 26 7.29 -15.52 -15.82
CA GLN A 26 8.15 -14.98 -14.77
C GLN A 26 8.10 -15.84 -13.50
N LEU A 27 6.94 -16.41 -13.19
CA LEU A 27 6.78 -17.30 -12.04
C LEU A 27 7.60 -18.58 -12.20
N LEU A 28 7.57 -19.19 -13.38
CA LEU A 28 8.40 -20.37 -13.68
C LEU A 28 9.90 -20.06 -13.62
N GLU A 29 10.32 -18.96 -14.25
CA GLU A 29 11.73 -18.52 -14.21
C GLU A 29 12.18 -18.29 -12.76
N THR A 30 11.32 -17.66 -11.95
CA THR A 30 11.58 -17.44 -10.53
C THR A 30 11.63 -18.77 -9.77
N HIS A 31 10.74 -19.72 -10.07
CA HIS A 31 10.74 -21.03 -9.42
C HIS A 31 12.05 -21.79 -9.65
N GLU A 32 12.51 -21.86 -10.89
CA GLU A 32 13.78 -22.52 -11.23
C GLU A 32 14.98 -21.79 -10.61
N SER A 33 14.98 -20.45 -10.64
CA SER A 33 16.01 -19.65 -9.98
C SER A 33 16.06 -19.91 -8.47
N LEU A 34 14.92 -19.97 -7.79
CA LEU A 34 14.87 -20.24 -6.35
C LEU A 34 15.31 -21.66 -5.99
N LYS A 35 15.07 -22.64 -6.87
CA LYS A 35 15.60 -24.00 -6.70
C LYS A 35 17.12 -24.05 -6.77
N GLU A 36 17.68 -23.42 -7.81
CA GLU A 36 19.13 -23.32 -7.98
C GLU A 36 19.80 -22.63 -6.79
N LEU A 37 19.18 -21.53 -6.32
CA LEU A 37 19.64 -20.80 -5.14
C LEU A 37 19.54 -21.63 -3.84
N SER A 38 18.49 -22.44 -3.68
CA SER A 38 18.35 -23.35 -2.53
C SER A 38 19.47 -24.40 -2.50
N GLU A 39 19.80 -25.01 -3.64
CA GLU A 39 20.92 -25.95 -3.75
C GLU A 39 22.28 -25.27 -3.55
N PHE A 40 22.41 -24.02 -3.98
CA PHE A 40 23.59 -23.21 -3.71
C PHE A 40 23.84 -23.04 -2.21
N PHE A 41 22.83 -22.74 -1.40
CA PHE A 41 23.00 -22.61 0.06
C PHE A 41 23.46 -23.92 0.72
N LYS A 42 22.95 -25.07 0.28
CA LYS A 42 23.43 -26.39 0.72
C LYS A 42 24.92 -26.58 0.37
N THR A 43 25.30 -26.20 -0.85
CA THR A 43 26.70 -26.24 -1.32
C THR A 43 27.61 -25.34 -0.48
N VAL A 44 27.15 -24.15 -0.12
CA VAL A 44 27.87 -23.22 0.77
C VAL A 44 28.05 -23.82 2.16
N ARG A 45 27.00 -24.43 2.74
CA ARG A 45 27.12 -25.12 4.03
C ARG A 45 28.10 -26.28 3.99
N HIS A 46 28.04 -27.11 2.96
CA HIS A 46 28.97 -28.22 2.78
C HIS A 46 30.42 -27.73 2.67
N THR A 47 30.64 -26.70 1.86
CA THR A 47 31.96 -26.05 1.72
C THR A 47 32.47 -25.50 3.05
N ALA A 48 31.59 -24.85 3.82
CA ALA A 48 31.94 -24.31 5.13
C ALA A 48 32.35 -25.41 6.12
N GLN A 49 31.67 -26.56 6.09
CA GLN A 49 32.03 -27.74 6.88
C GLN A 49 33.42 -28.28 6.49
N LEU A 50 33.71 -28.40 5.19
CA LEU A 50 35.02 -28.84 4.69
C LEU A 50 36.15 -27.90 5.14
N LEU A 51 35.90 -26.59 5.07
CA LEU A 51 36.87 -25.55 5.46
C LEU A 51 36.91 -25.28 6.98
N ARG A 52 36.00 -25.91 7.76
CA ARG A 52 35.81 -25.70 9.21
C ARG A 52 35.57 -24.24 9.58
N VAL A 53 34.75 -23.57 8.80
CA VAL A 53 34.33 -22.18 9.02
C VAL A 53 32.81 -22.08 9.06
N GLN A 54 32.30 -20.92 9.42
CA GLN A 54 30.87 -20.66 9.39
C GLN A 54 30.38 -20.38 7.95
N PRO A 55 29.16 -20.78 7.56
CA PRO A 55 28.68 -20.70 6.18
C PRO A 55 28.54 -19.27 5.66
N GLN A 56 28.20 -18.30 6.52
CA GLN A 56 28.18 -16.90 6.13
C GLN A 56 29.57 -16.39 5.74
N THR A 57 30.65 -16.95 6.30
CA THR A 57 32.02 -16.55 5.94
C THR A 57 32.37 -17.00 4.52
N VAL A 58 31.95 -18.22 4.13
CA VAL A 58 32.08 -18.70 2.74
C VAL A 58 31.24 -17.82 1.81
N PHE A 59 29.99 -17.53 2.16
CA PHE A 59 29.11 -16.66 1.36
C PHE A 59 29.71 -15.26 1.17
N GLN A 60 30.21 -14.64 2.24
CA GLN A 60 30.89 -13.33 2.17
C GLN A 60 32.15 -13.38 1.30
N CYS A 61 32.93 -14.46 1.40
CA CYS A 61 34.11 -14.68 0.57
C CYS A 61 33.74 -14.75 -0.93
N LEU A 62 32.68 -15.48 -1.30
CA LEU A 62 32.18 -15.54 -2.67
C LEU A 62 31.76 -14.16 -3.18
N MET A 63 31.02 -13.40 -2.36
CA MET A 63 30.63 -12.03 -2.70
C MET A 63 31.84 -11.12 -2.90
N GLN A 64 32.90 -11.30 -2.12
CA GLN A 64 34.13 -10.55 -2.25
C GLN A 64 34.89 -10.91 -3.53
N ILE A 65 35.05 -12.20 -3.82
CA ILE A 65 35.65 -12.67 -5.08
C ILE A 65 34.91 -12.09 -6.28
N GLY A 66 33.57 -12.08 -6.23
CA GLY A 66 32.71 -11.57 -7.29
C GLY A 66 32.76 -10.07 -7.53
N ILE A 67 33.25 -9.29 -6.57
CA ILE A 67 33.46 -7.84 -6.73
C ILE A 67 34.71 -7.57 -7.58
N GLY A 68 35.71 -8.46 -7.55
CA GLY A 68 36.98 -8.30 -8.28
C GLY A 68 37.77 -7.06 -7.85
N SER A 69 39.04 -6.98 -8.24
CA SER A 69 40.03 -5.94 -7.90
C SER A 69 39.71 -4.51 -8.40
N VAL A 70 38.46 -4.21 -8.78
CA VAL A 70 38.04 -2.95 -9.42
C VAL A 70 37.81 -1.83 -8.41
N VAL A 71 37.71 -2.13 -7.11
CA VAL A 71 37.57 -1.11 -6.07
C VAL A 71 38.67 -1.28 -5.03
N SER A 72 39.81 -0.62 -5.24
CA SER A 72 40.75 -0.39 -4.14
C SER A 72 40.08 0.55 -3.13
N PHE A 73 39.50 0.00 -2.07
CA PHE A 73 38.83 0.78 -1.02
C PHE A 73 39.79 1.74 -0.29
N ASP A 74 41.11 1.53 -0.39
CA ASP A 74 42.11 2.49 0.10
C ASP A 74 42.01 3.86 -0.57
N ARG A 75 41.46 3.97 -1.79
CA ARG A 75 41.23 5.26 -2.44
C ARG A 75 39.98 6.00 -1.94
N GLN A 76 39.09 5.37 -1.18
CA GLN A 76 37.91 6.02 -0.57
C GLN A 76 38.16 6.59 0.83
N ARG A 77 39.35 6.40 1.40
CA ARG A 77 39.71 6.95 2.73
C ARG A 77 40.27 8.38 2.71
N ARG A 78 40.35 9.06 1.57
CA ARG A 78 41.07 10.36 1.48
C ARG A 78 40.24 11.62 1.28
N ASP A 79 38.93 11.57 1.11
CA ASP A 79 38.12 12.80 1.01
C ASP A 79 37.05 12.89 2.10
N GLY A 80 37.36 13.71 3.11
CA GLY A 80 36.35 14.55 3.76
C GLY A 80 35.70 14.00 5.04
N GLU A 81 35.79 14.84 6.07
CA GLU A 81 35.23 14.75 7.42
C GLU A 81 33.69 14.57 7.46
N VAL A 82 33.18 13.41 7.05
CA VAL A 82 31.83 12.98 7.42
C VAL A 82 31.95 11.69 8.21
N PRO A 83 31.71 11.72 9.54
CA PRO A 83 31.62 10.50 10.34
C PRO A 83 30.44 9.68 9.84
N MET A 84 30.72 8.72 8.96
CA MET A 84 29.75 7.73 8.52
C MET A 84 29.24 7.02 9.77
N HIS A 85 28.02 7.36 10.20
CA HIS A 85 27.36 6.67 11.29
C HIS A 85 27.32 5.18 10.92
N GLN A 86 27.89 4.37 11.80
CA GLN A 86 28.26 2.97 11.61
C GLN A 86 27.23 2.16 10.80
N ALA A 87 27.44 2.07 9.49
CA ALA A 87 27.04 0.86 8.78
C ALA A 87 27.92 -0.24 9.38
N LYS A 88 27.32 -1.22 10.07
CA LYS A 88 27.98 -2.38 10.69
C LYS A 88 29.07 -2.88 9.74
N VAL A 89 30.32 -2.53 10.02
CA VAL A 89 31.45 -2.89 9.17
C VAL A 89 31.64 -4.38 9.39
N LEU A 90 31.17 -5.19 8.45
CA LEU A 90 31.41 -6.63 8.44
C LEU A 90 32.90 -6.88 8.68
N ALA A 91 33.25 -7.78 9.59
CA ALA A 91 34.61 -8.22 9.82
C ALA A 91 35.10 -8.98 8.57
N ARG A 92 35.56 -8.25 7.56
CA ARG A 92 36.01 -8.76 6.25
C ARG A 92 37.32 -9.55 6.33
N ALA A 93 38.04 -9.46 7.45
CA ALA A 93 39.30 -10.17 7.67
C ALA A 93 39.13 -11.69 7.47
N ASN A 94 38.08 -12.28 8.05
CA ASN A 94 37.84 -13.71 7.96
C ASN A 94 37.51 -14.18 6.53
N ALA A 95 36.88 -13.33 5.71
CA ALA A 95 36.58 -13.64 4.31
C ALA A 95 37.83 -13.51 3.43
N MET A 96 38.66 -12.50 3.68
CA MET A 96 39.96 -12.31 3.02
C MET A 96 40.93 -13.47 3.28
N GLU A 97 41.03 -13.91 4.52
CA GLU A 97 41.89 -15.04 4.92
C GLU A 97 41.40 -16.38 4.35
N LEU A 98 40.09 -16.50 4.09
CA LEU A 98 39.49 -17.71 3.55
C LEU A 98 39.67 -17.85 2.03
N GLU A 99 39.80 -16.75 1.29
CA GLU A 99 39.81 -16.75 -0.18
C GLU A 99 40.83 -17.71 -0.80
N PRO A 100 42.12 -17.74 -0.39
CA PRO A 100 43.09 -18.67 -0.97
C PRO A 100 42.67 -20.13 -0.75
N ARG A 101 42.22 -20.46 0.47
CA ARG A 101 41.78 -21.81 0.84
C ARG A 101 40.52 -22.25 0.07
N LEU A 102 39.63 -21.30 -0.23
CA LEU A 102 38.42 -21.55 -1.03
C LEU A 102 38.78 -21.82 -2.50
N ARG A 103 39.74 -21.07 -3.06
CA ARG A 103 40.26 -21.26 -4.43
C ARG A 103 41.02 -22.58 -4.59
N ASP A 104 41.70 -23.04 -3.54
CA ASP A 104 42.40 -24.33 -3.55
C ASP A 104 41.43 -25.52 -3.46
N LEU A 105 40.30 -25.35 -2.77
CA LEU A 105 39.32 -26.42 -2.54
C LEU A 105 38.34 -26.62 -3.71
N ILE A 106 37.91 -25.54 -4.37
CA ILE A 106 36.84 -25.56 -5.38
C ILE A 106 37.43 -25.30 -6.78
N PRO A 107 37.12 -26.15 -7.79
CA PRO A 107 37.48 -25.89 -9.18
C PRO A 107 37.04 -24.50 -9.67
N ALA A 108 37.86 -23.87 -10.52
CA ALA A 108 37.66 -22.46 -10.91
C ALA A 108 36.32 -22.18 -11.61
N ASP A 109 35.83 -23.13 -12.41
CA ASP A 109 34.52 -23.10 -13.06
C ASP A 109 33.38 -23.14 -12.04
N LYS A 110 33.45 -24.07 -11.08
CA LYS A 110 32.43 -24.17 -10.02
C LYS A 110 32.46 -22.97 -9.08
N LEU A 111 33.64 -22.43 -8.81
CA LEU A 111 33.80 -21.21 -8.02
C LEU A 111 33.16 -20.00 -8.72
N ALA A 112 33.35 -19.86 -10.04
CA ALA A 112 32.72 -18.80 -10.82
C ALA A 112 31.18 -18.91 -10.80
N GLU A 113 30.64 -20.12 -10.93
CA GLU A 113 29.20 -20.39 -10.80
C GLU A 113 28.67 -19.97 -9.42
N MET A 114 29.34 -20.39 -8.34
CA MET A 114 28.98 -20.03 -6.96
C MET A 114 29.03 -18.51 -6.72
N VAL A 115 29.99 -17.82 -7.34
CA VAL A 115 30.08 -16.36 -7.29
C VAL A 115 28.89 -15.70 -7.99
N GLU A 116 28.50 -16.16 -9.17
CA GLU A 116 27.32 -15.62 -9.86
C GLU A 116 26.03 -15.89 -9.09
N LEU A 117 25.85 -17.10 -8.53
CA LEU A 117 24.70 -17.42 -7.67
C LEU A 117 24.63 -16.53 -6.42
N SER A 118 25.77 -16.20 -5.82
CA SER A 118 25.82 -15.25 -4.70
C SER A 118 25.37 -13.83 -5.10
N LYS A 119 25.67 -13.38 -6.32
CA LYS A 119 25.16 -12.11 -6.87
C LYS A 119 23.66 -12.18 -7.17
N THR A 120 23.20 -13.30 -7.71
CA THR A 120 21.78 -13.55 -8.01
C THR A 120 20.91 -13.48 -6.75
N ILE A 121 21.41 -13.93 -5.59
CA ILE A 121 20.71 -13.72 -4.30
C ILE A 121 20.45 -12.23 -4.04
N ARG A 122 21.43 -11.35 -4.27
CA ARG A 122 21.25 -9.90 -4.06
C ARG A 122 20.25 -9.29 -5.02
N THR A 123 20.07 -9.83 -6.23
CA THR A 123 19.16 -9.28 -7.23
C THR A 123 17.74 -9.81 -7.08
N ILE A 124 17.58 -11.06 -6.63
CA ILE A 124 16.28 -11.72 -6.46
C ILE A 124 15.69 -11.46 -5.07
N VAL A 125 16.48 -11.61 -4.01
CA VAL A 125 15.99 -11.60 -2.61
C VAL A 125 16.23 -10.25 -1.92
N ARG A 126 15.26 -9.81 -1.11
CA ARG A 126 15.33 -8.54 -0.35
C ARG A 126 16.26 -8.61 0.87
N ILE A 127 16.37 -9.79 1.49
CA ILE A 127 17.20 -10.03 2.66
C ILE A 127 18.67 -9.81 2.27
N LYS A 128 19.38 -9.03 3.09
CA LYS A 128 20.83 -8.85 2.95
C LYS A 128 21.50 -9.86 3.85
N VAL A 129 22.30 -10.76 3.26
CA VAL A 129 23.06 -11.75 4.01
C VAL A 129 24.34 -11.09 4.53
N GLU A 130 24.30 -10.63 5.78
CA GLU A 130 25.41 -9.95 6.44
C GLU A 130 26.01 -10.81 7.56
N ASP A 131 25.21 -11.58 8.29
CA ASP A 131 25.71 -12.51 9.31
C ASP A 131 25.06 -13.91 9.26
N LEU A 132 25.38 -14.77 10.24
CA LEU A 132 24.87 -16.14 10.30
C LEU A 132 23.35 -16.17 10.45
N ASN A 133 22.77 -15.21 11.17
CA ASN A 133 21.33 -15.14 11.35
C ASN A 133 20.65 -14.82 10.02
N ASP A 134 21.16 -13.85 9.26
CA ASP A 134 20.64 -13.53 7.94
C ASP A 134 20.79 -14.69 6.96
N PHE A 135 21.92 -15.42 7.04
CA PHE A 135 22.17 -16.61 6.23
C PHE A 135 21.10 -17.68 6.50
N ASN A 136 20.83 -17.99 7.77
CA ASN A 136 19.82 -18.97 8.17
C ASN A 136 18.40 -18.53 7.79
N ILE A 137 18.07 -17.25 7.97
CA ILE A 137 16.76 -16.70 7.59
C ILE A 137 16.57 -16.78 6.07
N THR A 138 17.59 -16.40 5.29
CA THR A 138 17.53 -16.44 3.83
C THR A 138 17.38 -17.87 3.32
N GLU A 139 18.16 -18.80 3.85
CA GLU A 139 18.04 -20.22 3.47
C GLU A 139 16.67 -20.80 3.84
N GLY A 140 16.18 -20.52 5.05
CA GLY A 140 14.86 -20.97 5.49
C GLY A 140 13.74 -20.41 4.61
N ALA A 141 13.83 -19.13 4.24
CA ALA A 141 12.86 -18.49 3.35
C ALA A 141 12.90 -19.08 1.93
N LEU A 142 14.10 -19.35 1.38
CA LEU A 142 14.25 -20.02 0.09
C LEU A 142 13.65 -21.42 0.11
N HIS A 143 13.90 -22.20 1.16
CA HIS A 143 13.36 -23.54 1.29
C HIS A 143 11.83 -23.53 1.31
N GLN A 144 11.23 -22.66 2.11
CA GLN A 144 9.78 -22.50 2.22
C GLN A 144 9.15 -21.99 0.92
N ALA A 145 9.84 -21.08 0.21
CA ALA A 145 9.42 -20.60 -1.09
C ALA A 145 9.41 -21.72 -2.14
N VAL A 146 10.47 -22.53 -2.21
CA VAL A 146 10.54 -23.67 -3.13
C VAL A 146 9.48 -24.71 -2.80
N GLU A 147 9.30 -25.05 -1.52
CA GLU A 147 8.26 -25.98 -1.05
C GLU A 147 6.87 -25.52 -1.49
N TYR A 148 6.55 -24.24 -1.31
CA TYR A 148 5.28 -23.66 -1.75
C TYR A 148 5.12 -23.69 -3.27
N LEU A 149 6.14 -23.28 -4.03
CA LEU A 149 6.10 -23.27 -5.50
C LEU A 149 5.98 -24.69 -6.08
N ASP A 150 6.65 -25.67 -5.49
CA ASP A 150 6.49 -27.08 -5.84
C ASP A 150 5.08 -27.59 -5.53
N PHE A 151 4.52 -27.20 -4.38
CA PHE A 151 3.15 -27.55 -4.05
C PHE A 151 2.16 -27.03 -5.10
N ILE A 152 2.21 -25.74 -5.45
CA ILE A 152 1.26 -25.17 -6.40
C ILE A 152 1.51 -25.66 -7.84
N LYS A 153 2.76 -25.96 -8.22
CA LYS A 153 3.09 -26.58 -9.51
C LYS A 153 2.49 -27.98 -9.62
N ASN A 154 2.52 -28.75 -8.54
CA ASN A 154 1.90 -30.07 -8.49
C ASN A 154 0.37 -29.97 -8.49
N ALA A 155 -0.21 -29.05 -7.71
CA ALA A 155 -1.65 -28.82 -7.67
C ALA A 155 -2.22 -28.31 -9.01
N SER A 156 -1.39 -27.66 -9.82
CA SER A 156 -1.74 -27.18 -11.15
C SER A 156 -1.41 -28.16 -12.28
N CYS A 157 -1.03 -29.40 -11.97
CA CYS A 157 -0.57 -30.41 -12.94
C CYS A 157 0.55 -29.91 -13.87
N GLY A 158 1.39 -28.99 -13.40
CA GLY A 158 2.47 -28.38 -14.17
C GLY A 158 2.02 -27.34 -15.21
N LEU A 159 0.74 -27.00 -15.31
CA LEU A 159 0.24 -25.99 -16.23
C LEU A 159 0.63 -24.56 -15.76
N PRO A 160 1.39 -23.78 -16.55
CA PRO A 160 1.91 -22.48 -16.10
C PRO A 160 0.83 -21.48 -15.69
N GLU A 161 -0.26 -21.39 -16.47
CA GLU A 161 -1.35 -20.46 -16.22
C GLU A 161 -2.16 -20.84 -14.97
N ALA A 162 -2.32 -22.13 -14.70
CA ALA A 162 -2.99 -22.59 -13.50
C ALA A 162 -2.10 -22.40 -12.26
N MET A 163 -0.79 -22.66 -12.37
CA MET A 163 0.19 -22.36 -11.32
C MET A 163 0.18 -20.87 -10.98
N PHE A 164 0.11 -20.00 -12.00
CA PHE A 164 0.02 -18.56 -11.80
C PHE A 164 -1.28 -18.13 -11.12
N LYS A 165 -2.42 -18.78 -11.41
CA LYS A 165 -3.68 -18.55 -10.68
C LYS A 165 -3.56 -18.91 -9.19
N PHE A 166 -2.94 -20.04 -8.86
CA PHE A 166 -2.65 -20.40 -7.46
C PHE A 166 -1.74 -19.37 -6.77
N TYR A 167 -0.71 -18.89 -7.49
CA TYR A 167 0.21 -17.87 -7.00
C TYR A 167 -0.43 -16.48 -6.82
N MET A 168 -1.53 -16.18 -7.52
CA MET A 168 -2.23 -14.89 -7.46
C MET A 168 -3.47 -14.90 -6.55
N VAL A 169 -3.81 -16.04 -5.95
CA VAL A 169 -5.04 -16.19 -5.17
C VAL A 169 -4.98 -15.35 -3.89
N GLU A 170 -6.00 -14.54 -3.58
CA GLU A 170 -5.91 -13.58 -2.46
C GLU A 170 -6.75 -13.97 -1.23
N ASP A 171 -7.57 -15.01 -1.35
CA ASP A 171 -8.51 -15.44 -0.33
C ASP A 171 -8.64 -16.96 -0.29
N GLU A 172 -9.07 -17.45 0.87
CA GLU A 172 -9.19 -18.88 1.16
C GLU A 172 -10.26 -19.57 0.32
N GLY A 173 -11.38 -18.90 0.02
CA GLY A 173 -12.45 -19.49 -0.79
C GLY A 173 -12.00 -19.74 -2.22
N SER A 174 -11.34 -18.75 -2.84
CA SER A 174 -10.76 -18.90 -4.18
C SER A 174 -9.66 -19.98 -4.22
N LEU A 175 -8.86 -20.10 -3.16
CA LEU A 175 -7.85 -21.15 -3.07
C LEU A 175 -8.49 -22.54 -2.96
N ILE A 176 -9.52 -22.70 -2.13
CA ILE A 176 -10.29 -23.94 -2.00
C ILE A 176 -10.94 -24.30 -3.33
N ALA A 177 -11.55 -23.33 -4.02
CA ALA A 177 -12.15 -23.55 -5.34
C ALA A 177 -11.12 -24.02 -6.38
N LEU A 178 -9.91 -23.46 -6.39
CA LEU A 178 -8.83 -23.93 -7.26
C LEU A 178 -8.34 -25.33 -6.88
N LEU A 179 -8.21 -25.63 -5.59
CA LEU A 179 -7.80 -26.95 -5.10
C LEU A 179 -8.85 -28.03 -5.41
N ASN A 180 -10.14 -27.71 -5.30
CA ASN A 180 -11.25 -28.61 -5.58
C ASN A 180 -11.52 -28.74 -7.10
N GLY A 181 -11.29 -27.66 -7.87
CA GLY A 181 -11.47 -27.61 -9.31
C GLY A 181 -10.42 -28.39 -10.11
N SER A 182 -9.26 -28.69 -9.53
CA SER A 182 -8.23 -29.56 -10.16
C SER A 182 -8.63 -31.05 -10.24
N VAL A 183 -9.78 -31.46 -9.67
CA VAL A 183 -10.24 -32.88 -9.67
C VAL A 183 -11.26 -33.18 -10.79
N ALA A 184 -11.74 -32.18 -11.53
CA ALA A 184 -12.69 -32.38 -12.63
C ALA A 184 -12.07 -31.96 -13.97
N GLU A 185 -11.72 -32.96 -14.79
CA GLU A 185 -11.23 -32.77 -16.16
C GLU A 185 -12.34 -32.35 -17.14
N GLU A 186 -11.87 -31.70 -18.22
CA GLU A 186 -12.46 -31.62 -19.57
C GLU A 186 -13.80 -30.89 -19.79
N GLY A 187 -13.74 -29.80 -20.56
CA GLY A 187 -14.90 -29.22 -21.24
C GLY A 187 -14.82 -27.71 -21.37
N GLY A 188 -14.65 -27.21 -22.60
CA GLY A 188 -14.33 -25.82 -22.90
C GLY A 188 -15.40 -24.79 -22.53
N GLU A 189 -14.93 -23.59 -22.18
CA GLU A 189 -15.41 -22.30 -22.69
C GLU A 189 -14.61 -21.17 -21.99
N ALA A 190 -13.42 -20.92 -22.52
CA ALA A 190 -12.64 -19.74 -22.17
C ALA A 190 -13.23 -18.52 -22.91
N LEU A 191 -14.25 -17.86 -22.34
CA LEU A 191 -14.67 -16.48 -22.70
C LEU A 191 -15.82 -15.91 -21.83
N ARG A 192 -15.75 -16.01 -20.48
CA ARG A 192 -16.66 -15.24 -19.58
C ARG A 192 -16.05 -14.73 -18.27
N ALA A 193 -14.72 -14.66 -18.19
CA ALA A 193 -14.02 -14.20 -16.98
C ALA A 193 -13.82 -12.68 -16.95
N THR A 194 -14.88 -11.87 -16.79
CA THR A 194 -14.72 -10.46 -16.34
C THR A 194 -15.98 -9.81 -15.73
N ARG A 195 -16.98 -10.58 -15.26
CA ARG A 195 -18.22 -10.01 -14.68
C ARG A 195 -18.58 -10.47 -13.25
N ASN A 196 -17.80 -11.37 -12.64
CA ASN A 196 -18.13 -11.96 -11.34
C ASN A 196 -17.11 -11.65 -10.24
N ILE A 197 -16.93 -10.38 -9.86
CA ILE A 197 -16.17 -9.99 -8.65
C ILE A 197 -17.10 -9.58 -7.49
N VAL A 198 -18.42 -9.76 -7.61
CA VAL A 198 -19.37 -9.54 -6.50
C VAL A 198 -20.27 -10.76 -6.18
N THR A 199 -20.16 -11.85 -6.92
CA THR A 199 -20.93 -13.08 -6.66
C THR A 199 -20.10 -14.30 -7.01
N ALA A 200 -19.27 -14.73 -6.06
CA ALA A 200 -18.63 -16.04 -6.07
C ALA A 200 -18.35 -16.49 -4.63
N GLN A 201 -19.43 -16.68 -3.87
CA GLN A 201 -19.47 -17.62 -2.75
C GLN A 201 -20.92 -18.10 -2.58
N GLU A 202 -21.45 -18.73 -3.62
CA GLU A 202 -22.47 -19.77 -3.43
C GLU A 202 -21.70 -21.08 -3.25
N GLU A 203 -21.21 -21.32 -2.02
CA GLU A 203 -21.00 -22.68 -1.58
C GLU A 203 -22.37 -23.25 -1.20
N GLU A 204 -22.65 -24.44 -1.72
CA GLU A 204 -23.78 -25.28 -1.38
C GLU A 204 -24.07 -25.25 0.13
N GLY A 205 -25.20 -24.64 0.50
CA GLY A 205 -25.81 -24.78 1.81
C GLY A 205 -25.51 -23.70 2.86
N ALA A 206 -24.71 -22.67 2.57
CA ALA A 206 -24.54 -21.54 3.50
C ALA A 206 -25.65 -20.50 3.26
N THR A 207 -26.73 -20.59 4.03
CA THR A 207 -27.76 -19.56 4.07
C THR A 207 -27.13 -18.19 4.28
N THR A 208 -27.33 -17.26 3.34
CA THR A 208 -26.97 -15.85 3.57
C THR A 208 -27.60 -15.42 4.89
N PRO A 209 -26.81 -14.94 5.87
CA PRO A 209 -27.33 -14.67 7.20
C PRO A 209 -28.44 -13.63 7.10
N GLU A 210 -29.65 -14.00 7.52
CA GLU A 210 -30.82 -13.14 7.45
C GLU A 210 -30.55 -11.84 8.23
N LEU A 211 -31.01 -10.72 7.66
CA LEU A 211 -30.91 -9.43 8.31
C LEU A 211 -31.81 -9.43 9.56
N PRO A 212 -31.28 -9.15 10.76
CA PRO A 212 -32.10 -9.10 11.97
C PRO A 212 -33.16 -7.99 11.89
N ASP A 213 -34.30 -8.22 12.53
CA ASP A 213 -35.35 -7.21 12.71
C ASP A 213 -34.83 -5.96 13.44
N GLU A 214 -35.56 -4.84 13.29
CA GLU A 214 -35.19 -3.53 13.84
C GLU A 214 -34.98 -3.56 15.38
N SER A 215 -35.70 -4.44 16.09
CA SER A 215 -35.55 -4.60 17.55
C SER A 215 -34.29 -5.36 17.98
N HIS A 216 -33.66 -6.13 17.09
CA HIS A 216 -32.52 -6.99 17.40
C HIS A 216 -31.22 -6.57 16.71
N ILE A 217 -31.30 -5.73 15.66
CA ILE A 217 -30.13 -5.33 14.87
C ILE A 217 -29.03 -4.70 15.70
N GLU A 218 -29.36 -3.87 16.69
CA GLU A 218 -28.36 -3.20 17.53
C GLU A 218 -27.56 -4.21 18.37
N ALA A 219 -28.25 -5.11 19.07
CA ALA A 219 -27.63 -6.12 19.92
C ALA A 219 -26.73 -7.06 19.11
N GLU A 220 -27.19 -7.41 17.91
CA GLU A 220 -26.47 -8.34 17.04
C GLU A 220 -25.27 -7.69 16.35
N VAL A 221 -25.40 -6.42 15.91
CA VAL A 221 -24.25 -5.63 15.44
C VAL A 221 -23.22 -5.45 16.55
N ARG A 222 -23.66 -5.18 17.79
CA ARG A 222 -22.76 -5.12 18.94
C ARG A 222 -22.02 -6.44 19.14
N ARG A 223 -22.73 -7.58 19.14
CA ARG A 223 -22.14 -8.92 19.29
C ARG A 223 -21.10 -9.21 18.21
N LEU A 224 -21.44 -8.99 16.93
CA LEU A 224 -20.54 -9.24 15.80
C LEU A 224 -19.36 -8.26 15.78
N SER A 225 -19.57 -7.00 16.17
CA SER A 225 -18.50 -6.00 16.23
C SER A 225 -17.45 -6.38 17.29
N LEU A 226 -17.89 -6.86 18.46
CA LEU A 226 -17.00 -7.36 19.52
C LEU A 226 -16.24 -8.61 19.05
N ALA A 227 -16.93 -9.54 18.39
CA ALA A 227 -16.29 -10.72 17.83
C ALA A 227 -15.24 -10.35 16.78
N GLY A 228 -15.58 -9.50 15.79
CA GLY A 228 -14.67 -9.05 14.75
C GLY A 228 -13.45 -8.28 15.29
N GLY A 229 -13.67 -7.42 16.30
CA GLY A 229 -12.62 -6.62 16.94
C GLY A 229 -11.75 -7.38 17.95
N SER A 230 -12.14 -8.58 18.36
CA SER A 230 -11.43 -9.32 19.41
C SER A 230 -10.09 -9.87 18.94
N THR A 231 -8.99 -9.48 19.59
CA THR A 231 -7.65 -10.00 19.26
C THR A 231 -7.40 -11.42 19.77
N SER A 232 -8.26 -11.95 20.64
CA SER A 232 -8.15 -13.32 21.19
C SER A 232 -8.89 -14.37 20.37
N MET A 233 -9.81 -13.98 19.49
CA MET A 233 -10.54 -14.90 18.62
C MET A 233 -9.72 -15.32 17.40
N ALA A 234 -10.05 -16.49 16.83
CA ALA A 234 -9.43 -16.97 15.61
C ALA A 234 -9.69 -16.01 14.45
N ALA A 235 -8.71 -15.85 13.55
CA ALA A 235 -8.79 -14.90 12.45
C ALA A 235 -9.99 -15.16 11.52
N ASN A 236 -10.33 -16.44 11.30
CA ASN A 236 -11.46 -16.82 10.47
C ASN A 236 -12.80 -16.38 11.07
N ASP A 237 -13.03 -16.65 12.36
CA ASP A 237 -14.27 -16.26 13.05
C ASP A 237 -14.48 -14.75 13.02
N ARG A 238 -13.41 -13.99 13.21
CA ARG A 238 -13.41 -12.53 13.10
C ARG A 238 -13.77 -12.07 11.69
N LEU A 239 -13.21 -12.72 10.67
CA LEU A 239 -13.48 -12.41 9.28
C LEU A 239 -14.93 -12.75 8.90
N VAL A 240 -15.47 -13.88 9.37
CA VAL A 240 -16.88 -14.26 9.22
C VAL A 240 -17.78 -13.18 9.84
N ALA A 241 -17.50 -12.75 11.07
CA ALA A 241 -18.28 -11.68 11.72
C ALA A 241 -18.28 -10.38 10.91
N LEU A 242 -17.12 -9.95 10.39
CA LEU A 242 -17.00 -8.76 9.55
C LEU A 242 -17.71 -8.93 8.19
N ARG A 243 -17.67 -10.12 7.58
CA ARG A 243 -18.39 -10.42 6.33
C ARG A 243 -19.90 -10.39 6.54
N THR A 244 -20.40 -10.95 7.64
CA THR A 244 -21.82 -10.89 8.01
C THR A 244 -22.28 -9.44 8.19
N LEU A 245 -21.51 -8.63 8.94
CA LEU A 245 -21.78 -7.19 9.08
C LEU A 245 -21.79 -6.47 7.72
N GLY A 246 -20.81 -6.77 6.85
CA GLY A 246 -20.74 -6.21 5.51
C GLY A 246 -21.95 -6.58 4.64
N SER A 247 -22.39 -7.84 4.70
CA SER A 247 -23.59 -8.31 4.01
C SER A 247 -24.82 -7.54 4.49
N TRP A 248 -25.08 -7.50 5.80
CA TRP A 248 -26.21 -6.76 6.35
C TRP A 248 -26.22 -5.29 5.97
N LEU A 249 -25.07 -4.61 6.07
CA LEU A 249 -24.95 -3.20 5.68
C LEU A 249 -25.16 -2.97 4.17
N MET A 250 -25.05 -3.99 3.32
CA MET A 250 -25.34 -3.89 1.89
C MET A 250 -26.81 -4.17 1.57
N VAL A 251 -27.42 -5.18 2.19
CA VAL A 251 -28.81 -5.58 1.89
C VAL A 251 -29.86 -4.77 2.66
N MET A 252 -29.49 -4.17 3.80
CA MET A 252 -30.36 -3.28 4.58
C MET A 252 -30.92 -2.16 3.70
N ASP A 253 -32.21 -1.84 3.84
CA ASP A 253 -32.85 -0.77 3.07
C ASP A 253 -32.39 0.63 3.56
N ASP A 254 -32.45 1.63 2.68
CA ASP A 254 -31.95 2.97 2.98
C ASP A 254 -32.70 3.64 4.14
N ALA A 255 -34.01 3.37 4.31
CA ALA A 255 -34.79 3.97 5.38
C ALA A 255 -34.44 3.37 6.75
N PHE A 256 -34.24 2.06 6.81
CA PHE A 256 -33.78 1.34 8.00
C PHE A 256 -32.34 1.72 8.34
N PHE A 257 -31.44 1.78 7.34
CA PHE A 257 -30.05 2.21 7.55
C PHE A 257 -29.99 3.62 8.15
N LYS A 258 -30.70 4.59 7.55
CA LYS A 258 -30.70 5.99 8.03
C LYS A 258 -31.22 6.14 9.46
N ARG A 259 -32.21 5.32 9.86
CA ARG A 259 -32.75 5.31 11.23
C ARG A 259 -31.74 4.78 12.25
N ASN A 260 -31.01 3.72 11.91
CA ASN A 260 -30.20 2.97 12.87
C ASN A 260 -28.70 3.37 12.88
N ILE A 261 -28.18 4.00 11.82
CA ILE A 261 -26.72 4.16 11.63
C ILE A 261 -26.00 4.88 12.79
N ARG A 262 -26.65 5.83 13.47
CA ARG A 262 -26.06 6.53 14.62
C ARG A 262 -25.73 5.56 15.76
N GLN A 263 -26.63 4.64 16.06
CA GLN A 263 -26.44 3.59 17.07
C GLN A 263 -25.45 2.55 16.57
N LEU A 264 -25.60 2.07 15.33
CA LEU A 264 -24.69 1.06 14.77
C LEU A 264 -23.23 1.53 14.77
N VAL A 265 -22.97 2.79 14.40
CA VAL A 265 -21.61 3.36 14.39
C VAL A 265 -21.02 3.46 15.80
N SER A 266 -21.82 3.66 16.83
CA SER A 266 -21.32 3.69 18.21
C SER A 266 -20.67 2.35 18.62
N HIS A 267 -21.24 1.23 18.15
CA HIS A 267 -20.71 -0.12 18.36
C HIS A 267 -19.58 -0.47 17.39
N LEU A 268 -19.62 0.04 16.15
CA LEU A 268 -18.65 -0.29 15.11
C LEU A 268 -17.36 0.56 15.15
N SER A 269 -17.41 1.77 15.68
CA SER A 269 -16.30 2.75 15.62
C SER A 269 -14.97 2.19 16.15
N GLY A 270 -14.97 1.65 17.38
CA GLY A 270 -13.79 1.06 18.00
C GLY A 270 -13.30 -0.20 17.29
N PRO A 271 -14.13 -1.24 17.16
CA PRO A 271 -13.75 -2.49 16.50
C PRO A 271 -13.25 -2.32 15.07
N LEU A 272 -13.91 -1.51 14.24
CA LEU A 272 -13.44 -1.27 12.87
C LEU A 272 -12.09 -0.54 12.82
N ALA A 273 -11.82 0.37 13.78
CA ALA A 273 -10.50 0.98 13.89
C ALA A 273 -9.41 -0.04 14.26
N VAL A 274 -9.71 -1.01 15.12
CA VAL A 274 -8.77 -2.11 15.45
C VAL A 274 -8.51 -2.98 14.22
N CYS A 275 -9.57 -3.44 13.55
CA CYS A 275 -9.47 -4.32 12.39
C CYS A 275 -8.79 -3.62 11.20
N ALA A 276 -9.07 -2.34 10.94
CA ALA A 276 -8.41 -1.58 9.88
C ALA A 276 -6.91 -1.37 10.15
N GLY A 277 -6.49 -1.38 11.42
CA GLY A 277 -5.08 -1.30 11.82
C GLY A 277 -4.35 -2.65 11.89
N GLU A 278 -5.03 -3.75 11.57
CA GLU A 278 -4.48 -5.09 11.72
C GLU A 278 -3.49 -5.44 10.59
N LYS A 279 -2.46 -6.22 10.93
CA LYS A 279 -1.43 -6.67 9.97
C LYS A 279 -1.93 -7.75 8.99
N ARG A 280 -3.01 -8.46 9.33
CA ARG A 280 -3.62 -9.50 8.50
C ARG A 280 -4.45 -8.85 7.40
N SER A 281 -4.02 -9.01 6.15
CA SER A 281 -4.61 -8.33 4.99
C SER A 281 -6.12 -8.57 4.86
N ALA A 282 -6.60 -9.81 5.03
CA ALA A 282 -8.02 -10.13 4.88
C ALA A 282 -8.93 -9.35 5.84
N ILE A 283 -8.56 -9.29 7.13
CA ILE A 283 -9.34 -8.56 8.15
C ILE A 283 -9.26 -7.05 7.90
N CYS A 284 -8.06 -6.54 7.61
CA CYS A 284 -7.87 -5.12 7.31
C CYS A 284 -8.68 -4.68 6.09
N ARG A 285 -8.61 -5.42 4.97
CA ARG A 285 -9.39 -5.12 3.77
C ARG A 285 -10.89 -5.17 4.06
N GLN A 286 -11.37 -6.18 4.77
CA GLN A 286 -12.79 -6.28 5.10
C GLN A 286 -13.23 -5.08 5.95
N ALA A 287 -12.46 -4.68 6.96
CA ALA A 287 -12.76 -3.48 7.74
C ALA A 287 -12.75 -2.19 6.89
N CYS A 288 -11.79 -2.04 5.98
CA CYS A 288 -11.75 -0.93 5.02
C CYS A 288 -13.01 -0.89 4.15
N THR A 289 -13.47 -2.06 3.66
CA THR A 289 -14.71 -2.20 2.90
C THR A 289 -15.94 -1.81 3.72
N LEU A 290 -16.04 -2.25 4.99
CA LEU A 290 -17.16 -1.84 5.86
C LEU A 290 -17.17 -0.34 6.10
N ILE A 291 -16.01 0.27 6.38
CA ILE A 291 -15.89 1.71 6.54
C ILE A 291 -16.37 2.43 5.27
N ALA A 292 -15.93 1.97 4.09
CA ALA A 292 -16.36 2.52 2.80
C ALA A 292 -17.88 2.38 2.59
N ILE A 293 -18.48 1.23 2.90
CA ILE A 293 -19.94 1.02 2.80
C ILE A 293 -20.69 1.99 3.72
N ILE A 294 -20.27 2.09 4.99
CA ILE A 294 -20.92 2.96 5.97
C ILE A 294 -20.91 4.41 5.51
N VAL A 295 -19.76 4.90 5.05
CA VAL A 295 -19.62 6.31 4.68
C VAL A 295 -20.35 6.63 3.39
N SER A 296 -20.33 5.73 2.40
CA SER A 296 -21.03 5.92 1.12
C SER A 296 -22.56 5.87 1.25
N ARG A 297 -23.08 5.16 2.26
CA ARG A 297 -24.53 5.09 2.51
C ARG A 297 -25.01 6.18 3.46
N ALA A 298 -24.12 6.78 4.27
CA ALA A 298 -24.49 7.80 5.23
C ALA A 298 -24.74 9.16 4.55
N PRO A 299 -25.89 9.81 4.77
CA PRO A 299 -26.08 11.19 4.33
C PRO A 299 -25.01 12.12 4.90
N THR A 300 -24.54 13.11 4.12
CA THR A 300 -23.51 14.06 4.56
C THR A 300 -23.90 14.81 5.84
N SER A 301 -25.20 14.99 6.10
CA SER A 301 -25.73 15.59 7.34
C SER A 301 -25.45 14.77 8.61
N PHE A 302 -25.12 13.48 8.51
CA PHE A 302 -24.73 12.68 9.67
C PHE A 302 -23.27 12.86 10.07
N PHE A 303 -22.48 13.57 9.26
CA PHE A 303 -21.11 13.91 9.59
C PHE A 303 -20.98 15.24 10.32
N SER A 304 -22.01 16.11 10.33
CA SER A 304 -21.91 17.42 10.99
C SER A 304 -21.82 17.29 12.51
N GLU A 305 -22.56 16.35 13.11
CA GLU A 305 -22.58 16.12 14.56
C GLU A 305 -22.82 14.65 14.91
N GLY A 306 -22.21 14.18 16.00
CA GLY A 306 -22.46 12.85 16.59
C GLY A 306 -21.41 11.78 16.32
N SER A 307 -21.77 10.52 16.59
CA SER A 307 -20.86 9.36 16.60
C SER A 307 -20.13 9.12 15.29
N LEU A 308 -20.76 9.39 14.14
CA LEU A 308 -20.16 9.19 12.83
C LEU A 308 -19.05 10.21 12.53
N ALA A 309 -19.19 11.46 12.99
CA ALA A 309 -18.16 12.48 12.84
C ALA A 309 -16.87 12.09 13.59
N VAL A 310 -17.02 11.63 14.83
CA VAL A 310 -15.91 11.16 15.68
C VAL A 310 -15.31 9.86 15.13
N ALA A 311 -16.15 8.90 14.74
CA ALA A 311 -15.71 7.65 14.14
C ALA A 311 -14.90 7.89 12.86
N SER A 312 -15.34 8.82 12.01
CA SER A 312 -14.64 9.22 10.78
C SER A 312 -13.22 9.70 11.04
N GLY A 313 -13.01 10.57 12.04
CA GLY A 313 -11.66 11.02 12.42
C GLY A 313 -10.77 9.87 12.92
N LYS A 314 -11.35 8.97 13.72
CA LYS A 314 -10.65 7.78 14.25
C LYS A 314 -10.26 6.80 13.13
N TRP A 315 -11.19 6.47 12.25
CA TRP A 315 -10.95 5.62 11.09
C TRP A 315 -9.92 6.23 10.15
N CYS A 316 -10.04 7.53 9.83
CA CYS A 316 -9.07 8.23 8.99
C CYS A 316 -7.64 8.08 9.54
N THR A 317 -7.47 8.30 10.85
CA THR A 317 -6.15 8.20 11.51
C THR A 317 -5.52 6.81 11.35
N VAL A 318 -6.32 5.76 11.50
CA VAL A 318 -5.82 4.38 11.35
C VAL A 318 -5.55 4.05 9.88
N LEU A 319 -6.46 4.38 8.99
CA LEU A 319 -6.33 4.09 7.56
C LEU A 319 -5.10 4.80 6.95
N LEU A 320 -4.80 6.02 7.39
CA LEU A 320 -3.60 6.76 6.97
C LEU A 320 -2.29 6.07 7.35
N ARG A 321 -2.28 5.18 8.35
CA ARG A 321 -1.11 4.32 8.63
C ARG A 321 -1.00 3.18 7.62
N GLY A 322 -2.13 2.74 7.08
CA GLY A 322 -2.23 1.68 6.07
C GLY A 322 -1.80 2.12 4.66
N VAL A 323 -2.00 3.38 4.26
CA VAL A 323 -1.80 3.83 2.86
C VAL A 323 -0.37 3.70 2.30
N PHE A 324 0.62 3.51 3.16
CA PHE A 324 2.03 3.42 2.76
C PHE A 324 2.73 2.16 3.29
N VAL A 325 1.98 1.15 3.71
CA VAL A 325 2.57 -0.15 4.11
C VAL A 325 3.07 -0.92 2.89
N THR A 326 3.97 -1.86 3.12
CA THR A 326 4.59 -2.66 2.05
C THR A 326 3.62 -3.68 1.41
N VAL A 327 2.56 -4.08 2.11
CA VAL A 327 1.54 -5.00 1.61
C VAL A 327 0.58 -4.22 0.71
N ALA A 328 0.70 -4.40 -0.61
CA ALA A 328 -0.06 -3.65 -1.61
C ALA A 328 -1.57 -3.73 -1.39
N ALA A 329 -2.10 -4.91 -1.03
CA ALA A 329 -3.51 -5.13 -0.75
C ALA A 329 -4.04 -4.25 0.41
N ILE A 330 -3.24 -4.08 1.48
CA ILE A 330 -3.60 -3.22 2.62
C ILE A 330 -3.49 -1.75 2.22
N ALA A 331 -2.40 -1.37 1.55
CA ALA A 331 -2.18 0.00 1.10
C ALA A 331 -3.30 0.48 0.17
N HIS A 332 -3.69 -0.38 -0.78
CA HIS A 332 -4.78 -0.12 -1.72
C HIS A 332 -6.14 0.00 -1.01
N ALA A 333 -6.50 -0.97 -0.17
CA ALA A 333 -7.78 -0.94 0.55
C ALA A 333 -7.88 0.26 1.50
N SER A 334 -6.78 0.61 2.17
CA SER A 334 -6.71 1.78 3.05
C SER A 334 -6.85 3.07 2.26
N ASP A 335 -6.14 3.20 1.14
CA ASP A 335 -6.23 4.37 0.24
C ASP A 335 -7.66 4.56 -0.28
N MET A 336 -8.30 3.50 -0.76
CA MET A 336 -9.70 3.54 -1.21
C MET A 336 -10.66 3.96 -0.09
N ALA A 337 -10.50 3.40 1.11
CA ALA A 337 -11.35 3.74 2.24
C ALA A 337 -11.15 5.20 2.69
N VAL A 338 -9.92 5.74 2.67
CA VAL A 338 -9.67 7.16 2.95
C VAL A 338 -10.30 8.04 1.88
N ARG A 339 -10.20 7.68 0.60
CA ARG A 339 -10.81 8.45 -0.50
C ARG A 339 -12.33 8.48 -0.37
N ALA A 340 -12.97 7.33 -0.12
CA ALA A 340 -14.40 7.26 0.17
C ALA A 340 -14.76 8.15 1.38
N LEU A 341 -14.04 8.00 2.49
CA LEU A 341 -14.28 8.81 3.69
C LEU A 341 -14.17 10.32 3.44
N VAL A 342 -13.16 10.76 2.68
CA VAL A 342 -12.96 12.18 2.34
C VAL A 342 -14.11 12.73 1.50
N ILE A 343 -14.54 11.96 0.50
CA ILE A 343 -15.58 12.38 -0.46
C ILE A 343 -16.94 12.38 0.21
N GLU A 344 -17.33 11.27 0.83
CA GLU A 344 -18.68 11.08 1.36
C GLU A 344 -18.93 11.93 2.63
N SER A 345 -17.88 12.21 3.42
CA SER A 345 -17.98 13.12 4.56
C SER A 345 -18.04 14.61 4.18
N GLY A 346 -17.95 14.95 2.89
CA GLY A 346 -17.96 16.34 2.46
C GLY A 346 -16.68 17.10 2.89
N GLY A 347 -15.56 16.40 3.06
CA GLY A 347 -14.34 16.96 3.68
C GLY A 347 -14.60 17.43 5.12
N HIS A 348 -15.09 16.55 5.99
CA HIS A 348 -15.41 16.90 7.38
C HIS A 348 -14.16 17.34 8.19
N SER A 349 -14.33 18.24 9.17
CA SER A 349 -13.22 18.82 9.95
C SER A 349 -12.40 17.79 10.71
N PHE A 350 -13.04 16.77 11.29
CA PHE A 350 -12.33 15.64 11.94
C PHE A 350 -11.44 14.86 10.96
N VAL A 351 -11.91 14.61 9.74
CA VAL A 351 -11.13 13.91 8.70
C VAL A 351 -9.94 14.76 8.28
N VAL A 352 -10.17 16.06 8.03
CA VAL A 352 -9.11 17.01 7.66
C VAL A 352 -8.07 17.11 8.77
N LYS A 353 -8.50 17.20 10.04
CA LYS A 353 -7.61 17.22 11.20
C LYS A 353 -6.69 15.98 11.23
N SER A 354 -7.25 14.78 11.09
CA SER A 354 -6.47 13.54 11.04
C SER A 354 -5.45 13.50 9.89
N ILE A 355 -5.83 14.03 8.71
CA ILE A 355 -4.92 14.12 7.55
C ILE A 355 -3.79 15.11 7.82
N VAL A 356 -4.08 16.28 8.39
CA VAL A 356 -3.10 17.32 8.71
C VAL A 356 -2.12 16.85 9.78
N GLU A 357 -2.61 16.19 10.83
CA GLU A 357 -1.79 15.60 11.88
C GLU A 357 -0.85 14.53 11.30
N SER A 358 -1.38 13.65 10.43
CA SER A 358 -0.58 12.62 9.75
C SER A 358 0.47 13.21 8.79
N LEU A 359 0.12 14.27 8.06
CA LEU A 359 1.04 14.98 7.16
C LEU A 359 2.18 15.66 7.93
N SER A 360 1.85 16.24 9.09
CA SER A 360 2.78 16.99 9.93
C SER A 360 3.72 16.07 10.72
N GLY A 361 3.21 14.97 11.27
CA GLY A 361 4.01 13.95 11.97
C GLY A 361 4.73 12.97 11.04
N GLY A 362 4.26 12.82 9.79
CA GLY A 362 4.79 11.85 8.83
C GLY A 362 6.08 12.29 8.13
N THR A 363 7.06 11.39 8.08
CA THR A 363 8.29 11.55 7.28
C THR A 363 8.26 10.82 5.95
N HIS A 364 7.40 9.80 5.80
CA HIS A 364 7.35 8.96 4.61
C HIS A 364 6.86 9.75 3.38
N PRO A 365 7.62 9.76 2.25
CA PRO A 365 7.26 10.53 1.07
C PRO A 365 5.89 10.18 0.49
N GLU A 366 5.55 8.88 0.41
CA GLU A 366 4.25 8.45 -0.12
C GLU A 366 3.09 8.93 0.75
N LEU A 367 3.23 8.86 2.08
CA LEU A 367 2.21 9.36 3.00
C LEU A 367 1.96 10.85 2.76
N ARG A 368 3.03 11.64 2.61
CA ARG A 368 2.92 13.08 2.35
C ARG A 368 2.19 13.36 1.04
N ARG A 369 2.54 12.65 -0.04
CA ARG A 369 1.86 12.76 -1.35
C ARG A 369 0.37 12.46 -1.22
N ARG A 370 0.03 11.34 -0.57
CA ARG A 370 -1.35 10.90 -0.36
C ARG A 370 -2.16 11.89 0.50
N CYS A 371 -1.63 12.29 1.65
CA CYS A 371 -2.27 13.27 2.52
C CYS A 371 -2.56 14.59 1.80
N LEU A 372 -1.61 15.14 1.04
CA LEU A 372 -1.83 16.37 0.27
C LEU A 372 -2.90 16.18 -0.81
N GLY A 373 -2.90 15.03 -1.51
CA GLY A 373 -3.97 14.69 -2.45
C GLY A 373 -5.35 14.60 -1.78
N TYR A 374 -5.44 13.99 -0.59
CA TYR A 374 -6.68 13.92 0.17
C TYR A 374 -7.16 15.30 0.63
N LEU A 375 -6.26 16.19 1.05
CA LEU A 375 -6.59 17.57 1.37
C LEU A 375 -7.14 18.34 0.16
N ALA A 376 -6.53 18.15 -1.01
CA ALA A 376 -7.03 18.75 -2.25
C ALA A 376 -8.46 18.23 -2.56
N LEU A 377 -8.71 16.94 -2.39
CA LEU A 377 -10.06 16.36 -2.50
C LEU A 377 -11.03 16.98 -1.48
N CYS A 378 -10.65 17.14 -0.22
CA CYS A 378 -11.50 17.79 0.79
C CYS A 378 -11.93 19.20 0.36
N VAL A 379 -11.03 19.97 -0.25
CA VAL A 379 -11.33 21.33 -0.74
C VAL A 379 -12.32 21.30 -1.90
N VAL A 380 -12.11 20.40 -2.87
CA VAL A 380 -12.99 20.25 -4.05
C VAL A 380 -14.38 19.78 -3.65
N VAL A 381 -14.47 18.73 -2.83
CA VAL A 381 -15.74 18.17 -2.35
C VAL A 381 -16.55 19.22 -1.56
N SER A 382 -15.89 20.02 -0.74
CA SER A 382 -16.56 21.10 0.02
C SER A 382 -16.81 22.37 -0.80
N LYS A 383 -16.41 22.42 -2.08
CA LYS A 383 -16.44 23.61 -2.96
C LYS A 383 -15.84 24.85 -2.29
N GLY A 384 -14.82 24.64 -1.46
CA GLY A 384 -14.18 25.69 -0.66
C GLY A 384 -15.06 26.35 0.41
N ALA A 385 -16.30 25.91 0.64
CA ALA A 385 -17.25 26.57 1.55
C ALA A 385 -16.70 26.69 2.99
N LYS A 386 -15.94 25.69 3.44
CA LYS A 386 -15.32 25.65 4.78
C LYS A 386 -14.04 26.49 4.90
N TRP A 387 -13.51 27.01 3.79
CA TRP A 387 -12.15 27.56 3.70
C TRP A 387 -12.10 29.02 3.26
N ARG A 388 -13.24 29.69 3.03
CA ARG A 388 -13.27 31.10 2.61
C ARG A 388 -12.83 32.02 3.74
N LYS A 389 -11.73 32.75 3.54
CA LYS A 389 -11.29 33.86 4.40
C LYS A 389 -12.38 34.94 4.42
N GLY A 390 -13.12 35.03 5.53
CA GLY A 390 -14.11 36.10 5.76
C GLY A 390 -15.50 35.63 6.20
N GLY A 391 -15.77 34.32 6.23
CA GLY A 391 -17.01 33.79 6.78
C GLY A 391 -17.02 33.83 8.30
N LYS A 392 -17.47 34.94 8.91
CA LYS A 392 -18.23 34.86 10.17
C LYS A 392 -19.56 34.16 9.87
N GLY A 393 -19.51 32.86 9.61
CA GLY A 393 -20.69 32.00 9.65
C GLY A 393 -21.12 31.81 11.10
N PRO A 394 -22.41 31.60 11.36
CA PRO A 394 -22.98 31.70 12.70
C PRO A 394 -22.45 30.56 13.59
N SER A 395 -21.82 30.96 14.70
CA SER A 395 -21.93 30.28 16.00
C SER A 395 -21.51 28.81 16.20
N ASP A 396 -20.61 28.21 15.41
CA ASP A 396 -19.99 26.94 15.82
C ASP A 396 -18.74 27.18 16.67
N SER A 397 -19.01 27.32 17.96
CA SER A 397 -18.05 27.51 19.07
C SER A 397 -17.31 26.21 19.46
N SER A 398 -17.22 25.21 18.59
CA SER A 398 -16.58 23.93 18.89
C SER A 398 -15.09 23.90 18.48
N GLY A 399 -14.27 24.69 19.17
CA GLY A 399 -12.90 24.38 19.64
C GLY A 399 -11.81 23.77 18.73
N ASN A 400 -12.03 23.46 17.46
CA ASN A 400 -11.02 22.87 16.60
C ASN A 400 -10.33 23.98 15.79
N ALA A 401 -9.05 24.21 16.09
CA ALA A 401 -8.19 25.15 15.40
C ALA A 401 -8.40 25.08 13.88
N ASN A 402 -8.88 26.16 13.27
CA ASN A 402 -8.98 26.28 11.83
C ASN A 402 -7.58 26.12 11.23
N VAL A 403 -7.30 24.95 10.68
CA VAL A 403 -6.03 24.69 9.99
C VAL A 403 -5.99 25.58 8.76
N ASP A 404 -5.01 26.50 8.70
CA ASP A 404 -4.76 27.29 7.49
C ASP A 404 -4.13 26.39 6.42
N LEU A 405 -4.99 25.77 5.60
CA LEU A 405 -4.56 24.92 4.49
C LEU A 405 -3.75 25.68 3.44
N GLY A 406 -3.89 27.00 3.34
CA GLY A 406 -3.08 27.83 2.45
C GLY A 406 -1.62 27.86 2.90
N GLN A 407 -1.37 28.18 4.17
CA GLN A 407 -0.02 28.13 4.75
C GLN A 407 0.57 26.73 4.72
N LEU A 408 -0.26 25.71 4.96
CA LEU A 408 0.16 24.30 4.87
C LEU A 408 0.58 23.94 3.44
N ALA A 409 -0.19 24.34 2.43
CA ALA A 409 0.16 24.11 1.03
C ALA A 409 1.48 24.80 0.68
N GLU A 410 1.63 26.10 1.00
CA GLU A 410 2.87 26.86 0.78
C GLU A 410 4.08 26.18 1.41
N LYS A 411 3.97 25.73 2.67
CA LYS A 411 5.04 24.99 3.36
C LYS A 411 5.50 23.73 2.61
N TYR A 412 4.59 22.99 1.98
CA TYR A 412 4.91 21.75 1.27
C TYR A 412 5.16 21.95 -0.24
N MET A 413 5.01 23.16 -0.77
CA MET A 413 5.46 23.47 -2.13
C MET A 413 6.97 23.49 -2.26
N ASP A 414 7.68 23.80 -1.18
CA ASP A 414 9.15 23.84 -1.13
C ASP A 414 9.76 22.63 -0.41
N LYS A 415 8.93 21.75 0.16
CA LYS A 415 9.35 20.62 0.98
C LYS A 415 8.91 19.28 0.39
N GLY A 416 9.80 18.29 0.45
CA GLY A 416 9.52 16.93 -0.03
C GLY A 416 9.98 16.68 -1.47
N ASP A 417 9.61 15.53 -2.02
CA ASP A 417 9.96 15.13 -3.38
C ASP A 417 9.10 15.86 -4.43
N ALA A 418 9.40 15.65 -5.72
CA ALA A 418 8.67 16.32 -6.80
C ALA A 418 7.15 16.04 -6.77
N GLY A 419 6.74 14.82 -6.40
CA GLY A 419 5.34 14.45 -6.26
C GLY A 419 4.66 15.17 -5.10
N CYS A 420 5.32 15.27 -3.94
CA CYS A 420 4.81 16.01 -2.78
C CYS A 420 4.58 17.48 -3.12
N ARG A 421 5.55 18.13 -3.78
CA ARG A 421 5.41 19.54 -4.19
C ARG A 421 4.28 19.74 -5.20
N ARG A 422 4.09 18.79 -6.13
CA ARG A 422 2.94 18.81 -7.07
C ARG A 422 1.61 18.72 -6.34
N MET A 423 1.47 17.81 -5.37
CA MET A 423 0.24 17.66 -4.58
C MET A 423 -0.02 18.89 -3.71
N ALA A 424 1.01 19.52 -3.14
CA ALA A 424 0.87 20.78 -2.42
C ALA A 424 0.35 21.92 -3.32
N ARG A 425 0.84 22.01 -4.57
CA ARG A 425 0.31 22.94 -5.57
C ARG A 425 -1.14 22.62 -5.94
N ALA A 426 -1.52 21.34 -6.03
CA ALA A 426 -2.91 20.95 -6.28
C ALA A 426 -3.86 21.42 -5.15
N VAL A 427 -3.45 21.32 -3.88
CA VAL A 427 -4.21 21.89 -2.75
C VAL A 427 -4.39 23.40 -2.92
N TYR A 428 -3.32 24.12 -3.24
CA TYR A 428 -3.38 25.57 -3.44
C TYR A 428 -4.25 25.97 -4.64
N VAL A 429 -4.15 25.24 -5.75
CA VAL A 429 -4.99 25.43 -6.94
C VAL A 429 -6.47 25.28 -6.59
N ALA A 430 -6.84 24.21 -5.88
CA ALA A 430 -8.21 23.98 -5.44
C ALA A 430 -8.70 25.12 -4.52
N LEU A 431 -7.88 25.52 -3.55
CA LEU A 431 -8.23 26.62 -2.64
C LEU A 431 -8.36 27.96 -3.38
N LYS A 432 -7.47 28.27 -4.32
CA LYS A 432 -7.52 29.50 -5.14
C LYS A 432 -8.77 29.54 -6.01
N HIS A 433 -9.14 28.41 -6.63
CA HIS A 433 -10.32 28.30 -7.49
C HIS A 433 -11.63 28.58 -6.72
N PHE A 434 -11.76 28.04 -5.51
CA PHE A 434 -12.97 28.23 -4.69
C PHE A 434 -12.94 29.45 -3.74
N GLY A 435 -11.95 30.33 -3.88
CA GLY A 435 -11.83 31.56 -3.09
C GLY A 435 -11.40 31.35 -1.63
N GLY A 436 -10.73 30.23 -1.33
CA GLY A 436 -10.16 29.92 -0.02
C GLY A 436 -8.87 30.68 0.31
N ILE A 437 -8.18 31.24 -0.69
CA ILE A 437 -6.98 32.06 -0.49
C ILE A 437 -6.99 33.26 -1.44
N SER A 438 -6.59 34.42 -0.93
CA SER A 438 -6.42 35.67 -1.70
C SER A 438 -4.95 36.11 -1.80
N GLY A 439 -4.02 35.27 -1.34
CA GLY A 439 -2.59 35.58 -1.34
C GLY A 439 -1.98 35.52 -2.74
N THR A 440 -1.08 36.46 -3.02
CA THR A 440 -0.20 36.42 -4.19
C THR A 440 1.10 35.73 -3.83
N ILE A 441 1.51 34.75 -4.64
CA ILE A 441 2.80 34.08 -4.46
C ILE A 441 3.89 35.03 -4.93
N LYS A 442 4.86 35.31 -4.04
CA LYS A 442 5.94 36.26 -4.31
C LYS A 442 6.99 35.70 -5.28
N ASP A 443 7.18 34.38 -5.32
CA ASP A 443 8.11 33.71 -6.23
C ASP A 443 7.49 33.48 -7.61
N LYS A 444 8.05 34.15 -8.64
CA LYS A 444 7.64 34.01 -10.05
C LYS A 444 7.74 32.59 -10.58
N LYS A 445 8.73 31.81 -10.14
CA LYS A 445 8.91 30.42 -10.58
C LYS A 445 7.79 29.55 -10.03
N MET A 446 7.51 29.68 -8.73
CA MET A 446 6.41 28.96 -8.08
C MET A 446 5.05 29.35 -8.68
N ASP A 447 4.83 30.65 -8.93
CA ASP A 447 3.60 31.13 -9.57
C ASP A 447 3.41 30.53 -10.97
N SER A 448 4.48 30.45 -11.78
CA SER A 448 4.43 29.78 -13.09
C SER A 448 4.07 28.30 -12.99
N LEU A 449 4.60 27.57 -12.00
CA LEU A 449 4.26 26.16 -11.77
C LEU A 449 2.81 26.02 -11.30
N ILE A 450 2.33 26.90 -10.41
CA ILE A 450 0.93 26.86 -10.01
C ILE A 450 0.00 27.16 -11.19
N GLN A 451 0.39 28.07 -12.06
CA GLN A 451 -0.41 28.40 -13.24
C GLN A 451 -0.47 27.23 -14.23
N GLN A 452 0.63 26.50 -14.41
CA GLN A 452 0.63 25.27 -15.20
C GLN A 452 -0.33 24.23 -14.59
N GLU A 453 -0.20 23.96 -13.30
CA GLU A 453 -1.04 22.97 -12.60
C GLU A 453 -2.50 23.39 -12.56
N TYR A 454 -2.78 24.69 -12.48
CA TYR A 454 -4.12 25.25 -12.60
C TYR A 454 -4.73 24.93 -13.96
N LEU A 455 -3.97 25.10 -15.06
CA LEU A 455 -4.47 24.76 -16.40
C LEU A 455 -4.77 23.25 -16.55
N GLU A 456 -3.96 22.39 -15.94
CA GLU A 456 -4.17 20.94 -15.93
C GLU A 456 -5.40 20.53 -15.11
N LEU A 457 -5.59 21.11 -13.92
CA LEU A 457 -6.62 20.68 -12.97
C LEU A 457 -7.96 21.39 -13.15
N ARG A 458 -7.98 22.62 -13.67
CA ARG A 458 -9.20 23.43 -13.87
C ARG A 458 -10.39 22.67 -14.48
N PRO A 459 -10.25 21.88 -15.55
CA PRO A 459 -11.42 21.19 -16.14
C PRO A 459 -12.03 20.15 -15.20
N THR A 460 -11.28 19.68 -14.20
CA THR A 460 -11.70 18.64 -13.26
C THR A 460 -12.21 19.19 -11.93
N LEU A 461 -11.98 20.46 -11.59
CA LEU A 461 -12.31 21.02 -10.27
C LEU A 461 -13.82 21.03 -9.94
N GLU A 462 -14.70 20.95 -10.93
CA GLU A 462 -16.15 20.90 -10.72
C GLU A 462 -16.70 19.46 -10.60
N ASP A 463 -15.89 18.44 -10.90
CA ASP A 463 -16.25 17.02 -10.86
C ASP A 463 -15.28 16.28 -9.94
N VAL A 464 -15.77 15.91 -8.75
CA VAL A 464 -14.98 15.20 -7.73
C VAL A 464 -14.37 13.91 -8.27
N GLY A 465 -15.08 13.18 -9.14
CA GLY A 465 -14.59 11.92 -9.71
C GLY A 465 -13.45 12.16 -10.70
N GLN A 466 -13.60 13.12 -11.61
CA GLN A 466 -12.52 13.49 -12.53
C GLN A 466 -11.31 14.07 -11.80
N PHE A 467 -11.54 14.87 -10.76
CA PHE A 467 -10.45 15.42 -9.95
C PHE A 467 -9.70 14.34 -9.19
N GLU A 468 -10.40 13.37 -8.63
CA GLU A 468 -9.78 12.20 -7.99
C GLU A 468 -8.90 11.43 -9.00
N VAL A 469 -9.42 11.14 -10.19
CA VAL A 469 -8.67 10.46 -11.25
C VAL A 469 -7.44 11.28 -11.68
N ALA A 470 -7.55 12.60 -11.76
CA ALA A 470 -6.43 13.48 -12.10
C ALA A 470 -5.30 13.45 -11.05
N LEU A 471 -5.65 13.29 -9.76
CA LEU A 471 -4.68 13.22 -8.67
C LEU A 471 -4.07 11.83 -8.47
N PHE A 472 -4.88 10.77 -8.53
CA PHE A 472 -4.49 9.42 -8.12
C PHE A 472 -4.39 8.42 -9.28
N GLY A 473 -4.79 8.82 -10.50
CA GLY A 473 -4.76 7.98 -11.70
C GLY A 473 -6.07 7.18 -11.91
N PRO A 474 -6.20 6.47 -13.05
CA PRO A 474 -7.44 5.79 -13.47
C PRO A 474 -7.82 4.59 -12.61
N GLN A 475 -6.88 4.02 -11.86
CA GLN A 475 -7.16 2.98 -10.86
C GLN A 475 -7.98 3.52 -9.67
N ALA A 476 -8.18 4.84 -9.58
CA ALA A 476 -9.00 5.45 -8.53
C ALA A 476 -10.51 5.13 -8.66
N THR A 477 -10.98 4.77 -9.86
CA THR A 477 -12.41 4.76 -10.22
C THR A 477 -13.19 3.50 -9.80
N GLU A 478 -12.53 2.44 -9.31
CA GLU A 478 -13.20 1.21 -8.83
C GLU A 478 -13.82 1.39 -7.44
N ARG A 479 -14.57 2.47 -7.20
CA ARG A 479 -15.34 2.59 -5.95
C ARG A 479 -16.52 1.60 -6.01
N LEU A 480 -16.86 1.01 -4.86
CA LEU A 480 -18.12 0.28 -4.69
C LEU A 480 -19.27 1.28 -4.88
N PHE A 481 -19.75 1.44 -6.11
CA PHE A 481 -20.91 2.24 -6.42
C PHE A 481 -22.15 1.47 -5.95
N VAL A 482 -22.55 1.72 -4.71
CA VAL A 482 -23.90 1.39 -4.24
C VAL A 482 -24.83 2.39 -4.91
N LYS A 483 -25.40 2.02 -6.08
CA LYS A 483 -26.46 2.82 -6.70
C LYS A 483 -27.64 2.82 -5.74
N SER A 484 -27.81 3.91 -4.97
CA SER A 484 -29.04 4.15 -4.24
C SER A 484 -30.16 4.26 -5.28
N THR A 485 -31.06 3.28 -5.28
CA THR A 485 -32.32 3.33 -6.01
C THR A 485 -33.18 4.36 -5.30
N ASP A 486 -33.16 5.61 -5.78
CA ASP A 486 -34.15 6.58 -5.33
C ASP A 486 -34.86 7.24 -6.52
N SER A 487 -36.18 7.09 -6.47
CA SER A 487 -37.20 7.97 -7.02
C SER A 487 -37.41 8.03 -8.54
N MET A 488 -38.14 7.02 -9.04
CA MET A 488 -38.96 7.15 -10.25
C MET A 488 -40.17 8.05 -9.92
N GLU A 489 -40.10 9.33 -10.29
CA GLU A 489 -41.24 10.26 -10.27
C GLU A 489 -42.35 9.71 -11.17
N MET A 490 -43.36 9.07 -10.56
CA MET A 490 -44.65 8.83 -11.20
C MET A 490 -45.33 10.19 -11.41
N ARG A 491 -45.27 10.65 -12.67
CA ARG A 491 -46.13 11.70 -13.20
C ARG A 491 -47.58 11.42 -12.85
N ARG A 492 -48.22 12.40 -12.20
CA ARG A 492 -49.67 12.50 -12.13
C ARG A 492 -50.21 12.74 -13.53
N ASP A 493 -50.97 11.79 -14.04
CA ASP A 493 -52.01 12.08 -15.03
C ASP A 493 -53.38 11.99 -14.39
N SER A 494 -54.20 12.94 -14.80
CA SER A 494 -55.52 13.26 -14.29
C SER A 494 -56.54 12.35 -14.95
N GLU A 495 -57.43 11.71 -14.18
CA GLU A 495 -58.75 11.31 -14.69
C GLU A 495 -59.77 11.15 -13.54
N SER A 496 -60.64 12.15 -13.47
CA SER A 496 -62.10 12.06 -13.31
C SER A 496 -62.68 10.71 -12.83
N GLY A 497 -63.20 10.69 -11.60
CA GLY A 497 -64.04 9.59 -11.11
C GLY A 497 -64.86 9.99 -9.89
N ASN A 498 -66.08 10.45 -10.14
CA ASN A 498 -67.04 10.98 -9.18
C ASN A 498 -67.72 9.85 -8.37
N SER A 499 -67.63 9.83 -7.04
CA SER A 499 -68.75 9.48 -6.13
C SER A 499 -68.36 9.58 -4.64
N LYS A 500 -69.06 10.51 -3.97
CA LYS A 500 -69.27 10.61 -2.50
C LYS A 500 -70.33 9.57 -2.06
N PRO A 501 -70.73 9.51 -0.77
CA PRO A 501 -69.98 9.63 0.50
C PRO A 501 -70.46 8.59 1.56
N ARG A 502 -69.82 8.48 2.72
CA ARG A 502 -70.52 8.47 4.04
C ARG A 502 -69.57 8.38 5.24
N GLY A 503 -69.69 9.40 6.11
CA GLY A 503 -69.68 9.35 7.59
C GLY A 503 -68.40 8.84 8.29
N SER A 504 -68.12 9.16 9.53
CA SER A 504 -68.69 10.08 10.53
C SER A 504 -67.88 9.81 11.80
N CYS A 505 -67.49 10.89 12.51
CA CYS A 505 -67.21 10.97 13.94
C CYS A 505 -66.03 10.19 14.57
N GLY A 506 -65.30 10.90 15.43
CA GLY A 506 -64.58 10.29 16.54
C GLY A 506 -63.35 11.04 17.05
N ALA A 507 -63.55 12.20 17.70
CA ALA A 507 -62.66 12.67 18.77
C ALA A 507 -62.62 11.61 19.91
N ALA A 508 -61.65 11.47 20.80
CA ALA A 508 -60.80 12.43 21.51
C ALA A 508 -59.58 11.68 22.10
N SER A 509 -58.43 12.35 22.29
CA SER A 509 -57.84 12.77 23.59
C SER A 509 -57.76 11.69 24.68
N PHE A 510 -56.57 11.42 25.24
CA PHE A 510 -56.23 11.77 26.64
C PHE A 510 -54.79 11.37 27.03
N HIS A 511 -54.17 12.27 27.82
CA HIS A 511 -53.03 12.25 28.75
C HIS A 511 -52.06 11.04 28.82
N SER A 512 -50.74 11.24 28.70
CA SER A 512 -49.78 11.91 29.61
C SER A 512 -49.42 11.05 30.82
N GLU A 513 -48.16 10.63 30.89
CA GLU A 513 -47.41 10.43 32.13
C GLU A 513 -45.90 10.41 31.80
N GLU A 514 -45.21 11.49 32.17
CA GLU A 514 -43.79 11.43 32.55
C GLU A 514 -43.71 10.78 33.94
N PRO A 515 -42.57 10.14 34.27
CA PRO A 515 -41.64 10.86 35.13
C PRO A 515 -40.18 10.69 34.69
N GLY A 516 -39.46 11.81 34.68
CA GLY A 516 -38.01 11.83 34.60
C GLY A 516 -37.35 11.41 35.93
N VAL A 517 -36.21 10.73 35.83
CA VAL A 517 -35.08 10.87 36.76
C VAL A 517 -33.80 10.70 35.96
N ALA A 518 -32.91 11.68 36.09
CA ALA A 518 -31.60 11.73 35.49
C ALA A 518 -30.73 10.53 35.90
N ALA A 519 -30.16 9.84 34.91
CA ALA A 519 -29.01 8.97 35.09
C ALA A 519 -27.91 9.43 34.14
N MET A 520 -26.95 10.20 34.69
CA MET A 520 -25.58 10.23 34.18
C MET A 520 -25.10 8.78 34.11
N LEU A 521 -24.76 8.30 32.92
CA LEU A 521 -24.05 7.04 32.75
C LEU A 521 -22.76 7.30 31.99
N ASP A 522 -21.69 6.99 32.72
CA ASP A 522 -20.28 7.17 32.37
C ASP A 522 -19.93 6.58 31.02
N ILE A 523 -19.22 7.38 30.22
CA ILE A 523 -18.43 6.89 29.10
C ILE A 523 -17.26 6.14 29.73
N HIS A 524 -17.26 4.81 29.65
CA HIS A 524 -16.10 4.00 29.98
C HIS A 524 -14.95 4.32 29.02
N ASP A 525 -14.03 5.14 29.53
CA ASP A 525 -12.71 5.38 28.98
C ASP A 525 -11.92 4.06 29.00
N THR A 526 -11.57 3.55 27.83
CA THR A 526 -10.72 2.35 27.66
C THR A 526 -9.35 2.80 27.14
N THR A 527 -8.70 3.68 27.91
CA THR A 527 -7.34 4.16 27.66
C THR A 527 -6.25 3.33 28.34
N ASP A 528 -6.57 2.20 28.96
CA ASP A 528 -5.56 1.29 29.55
C ASP A 528 -5.40 -0.01 28.76
N VAL A 529 -4.64 0.08 27.67
CA VAL A 529 -3.81 -1.06 27.23
C VAL A 529 -2.38 -0.55 27.12
N ILE A 530 -1.66 -0.72 28.23
CA ILE A 530 -0.23 -0.55 28.38
C ILE A 530 0.47 -1.44 27.35
N ILE A 531 1.22 -0.83 26.43
CA ILE A 531 2.26 -1.50 25.65
C ILE A 531 3.56 -1.37 26.48
N PRO A 532 4.13 -2.45 27.05
CA PRO A 532 5.36 -2.32 27.81
C PRO A 532 6.59 -2.27 26.88
N GLY A 533 7.45 -1.28 27.14
CA GLY A 533 8.89 -1.52 27.27
C GLY A 533 9.81 -1.05 26.15
N THR A 534 10.07 0.26 26.07
CA THR A 534 11.38 0.79 25.65
C THR A 534 12.35 0.63 26.82
N VAL A 535 13.31 -0.30 26.70
CA VAL A 535 14.43 -0.40 27.65
C VAL A 535 15.55 0.50 27.17
N GLN A 536 15.76 1.60 27.91
CA GLN A 536 17.04 2.30 28.01
C GLN A 536 18.05 1.37 28.70
N LEU A 537 19.23 1.21 28.12
CA LEU A 537 20.41 0.69 28.80
C LEU A 537 21.58 1.60 28.45
N GLU A 538 21.81 2.58 29.33
CA GLU A 538 23.11 3.20 29.50
C GLU A 538 23.98 2.26 30.33
N THR A 539 25.16 1.88 29.84
CA THR A 539 26.35 1.76 30.69
C THR A 539 27.64 1.73 29.86
N SER A 540 28.32 2.88 29.89
CA SER A 540 29.75 3.08 30.10
C SER A 540 30.68 1.86 30.02
N GLN A 541 31.58 1.85 29.04
CA GLN A 541 32.95 1.35 29.21
C GLN A 541 33.95 2.29 28.55
N SER A 542 34.77 2.88 29.41
CA SER A 542 35.99 3.62 29.14
C SER A 542 37.04 2.71 28.50
N PHE A 543 37.61 3.11 27.36
CA PHE A 543 38.89 2.61 26.90
C PHE A 543 39.82 3.75 26.51
N ILE A 544 41.02 3.64 27.09
CA ILE A 544 42.15 4.54 27.06
C ILE A 544 42.74 4.57 25.64
N PHE A 545 42.99 5.76 25.12
CA PHE A 545 43.83 5.98 23.94
C PHE A 545 45.29 5.93 24.39
N ASP A 546 46.05 4.97 23.86
CA ASP A 546 47.51 5.12 23.73
C ASP A 546 47.83 5.47 22.28
N ALA A 547 48.58 6.55 22.15
CA ALA A 547 49.07 7.12 20.92
C ALA A 547 50.53 6.71 20.76
N ASP A 548 50.84 5.99 19.68
CA ASP A 548 52.12 6.12 18.98
C ASP A 548 52.06 5.29 17.69
N GLU A 549 52.27 5.93 16.54
CA GLU A 549 53.31 5.53 15.58
C GLU A 549 53.26 6.38 14.31
N GLN A 550 54.45 6.85 13.94
CA GLN A 550 54.77 7.76 12.85
C GLN A 550 54.63 7.09 11.46
N PRO A 551 54.40 7.88 10.39
CA PRO A 551 54.33 7.36 9.02
C PRO A 551 55.73 7.25 8.40
N GLN A 552 56.08 6.08 7.85
CA GLN A 552 57.23 5.91 6.98
C GLN A 552 56.84 6.04 5.50
N ASN A 553 57.62 6.87 4.80
CA ASN A 553 57.62 7.13 3.37
C ASN A 553 57.97 5.89 2.54
N PHE A 554 57.22 5.63 1.47
CA PHE A 554 57.75 4.92 0.30
C PHE A 554 57.22 5.52 -1.02
N ALA A 555 58.17 5.65 -1.96
CA ALA A 555 58.10 6.27 -3.28
C ALA A 555 57.38 5.37 -4.32
N PRO A 556 56.98 5.91 -5.50
CA PRO A 556 56.17 5.19 -6.48
C PRO A 556 57.04 4.35 -7.43
N ILE A 557 56.54 3.16 -7.77
CA ILE A 557 57.08 2.30 -8.84
C ILE A 557 56.16 2.39 -10.06
N ASP A 558 56.81 2.66 -11.19
CA ASP A 558 56.29 2.78 -12.54
C ASP A 558 56.22 1.41 -13.25
N CYS A 559 55.59 1.37 -14.44
CA CYS A 559 55.36 0.25 -15.40
C CYS A 559 53.88 -0.18 -15.46
N GLY A 560 53.24 -0.33 -16.61
CA GLY A 560 53.68 -0.24 -18.00
C GLY A 560 52.52 -0.72 -18.89
N ALA A 561 52.32 -0.05 -20.03
CA ALA A 561 51.26 -0.33 -20.97
C ALA A 561 51.48 -1.66 -21.73
N ALA A 562 50.40 -2.40 -21.99
CA ALA A 562 50.38 -3.44 -23.01
C ALA A 562 49.04 -3.40 -23.77
N GLN A 563 49.11 -2.86 -24.98
CA GLN A 563 48.12 -3.00 -26.04
C GLN A 563 48.02 -4.45 -26.49
N ARG A 564 46.80 -4.96 -26.69
CA ARG A 564 46.55 -6.03 -27.67
C ARG A 564 45.26 -5.78 -28.43
N THR A 565 45.45 -5.48 -29.70
CA THR A 565 44.52 -5.55 -30.82
C THR A 565 44.08 -7.00 -31.07
N HIS A 566 42.81 -7.24 -31.40
CA HIS A 566 42.43 -8.23 -32.43
C HIS A 566 41.10 -7.84 -33.09
N SER A 567 41.09 -8.03 -34.40
CA SER A 567 40.13 -7.52 -35.38
C SER A 567 39.10 -8.58 -35.78
N LEU A 568 37.91 -8.09 -36.11
CA LEU A 568 36.89 -8.53 -37.08
C LEU A 568 36.95 -9.95 -37.68
N LEU A 569 35.81 -10.65 -37.60
CA LEU A 569 35.29 -11.46 -38.72
C LEU A 569 33.78 -11.22 -38.88
N SER A 570 33.43 -10.76 -40.08
CA SER A 570 32.09 -10.59 -40.64
C SER A 570 31.54 -11.94 -41.13
N LEU A 571 30.23 -12.15 -41.05
CA LEU A 571 29.52 -13.10 -41.90
C LEU A 571 28.13 -12.56 -42.27
N GLU A 572 27.72 -12.89 -43.49
CA GLU A 572 26.80 -12.19 -44.37
C GLU A 572 25.30 -12.38 -44.08
N ARG A 573 24.51 -11.43 -44.57
CA ARG A 573 23.04 -11.46 -44.69
C ARG A 573 22.58 -12.29 -45.90
N PRO A 574 21.28 -12.64 -45.92
CA PRO A 574 20.47 -12.43 -47.11
C PRO A 574 19.28 -11.48 -46.87
N ASP A 575 19.04 -10.61 -47.85
CA ASP A 575 17.84 -9.76 -48.05
C ASP A 575 16.58 -10.64 -48.29
N VAL A 576 15.30 -10.24 -48.21
CA VAL A 576 14.59 -9.02 -48.65
C VAL A 576 13.23 -8.97 -47.91
N GLY A 577 12.76 -7.76 -47.57
CA GLY A 577 11.34 -7.48 -47.24
C GLY A 577 11.08 -5.99 -47.00
N ALA A 578 10.23 -5.37 -47.84
CA ALA A 578 9.99 -3.94 -48.02
C ALA A 578 9.57 -3.13 -46.76
N PRO A 579 9.77 -1.79 -46.73
CA PRO A 579 9.63 -0.99 -45.52
C PRO A 579 8.17 -0.69 -45.18
N CYS A 580 7.74 -1.15 -44.00
CA CYS A 580 6.50 -0.71 -43.38
C CYS A 580 6.71 0.72 -42.84
N SER A 581 5.82 1.65 -43.18
CA SER A 581 5.89 3.05 -42.75
C SER A 581 5.88 3.14 -41.22
N ALA A 582 7.03 3.43 -40.60
CA ALA A 582 7.14 3.62 -39.16
C ALA A 582 6.39 4.89 -38.76
N GLN A 583 5.35 4.74 -37.93
CA GLN A 583 4.76 5.88 -37.24
C GLN A 583 5.80 6.54 -36.32
N PRO A 584 5.90 7.87 -36.30
CA PRO A 584 6.88 8.55 -35.48
C PRO A 584 6.57 8.31 -33.99
N VAL A 585 7.52 7.68 -33.30
CA VAL A 585 7.47 7.48 -31.84
C VAL A 585 7.41 8.85 -31.18
N LYS A 586 6.28 9.16 -30.53
CA LYS A 586 6.11 10.40 -29.77
C LYS A 586 6.91 10.31 -28.47
N PHE A 587 8.08 10.92 -28.46
CA PHE A 587 8.86 11.11 -27.23
C PHE A 587 8.21 12.18 -26.33
N SER A 588 8.34 12.00 -25.01
CA SER A 588 7.96 13.05 -24.05
C SER A 588 8.79 14.32 -24.27
N PRO A 589 8.25 15.52 -23.97
CA PRO A 589 8.97 16.78 -24.20
C PRO A 589 10.36 16.84 -23.53
N SER A 590 10.50 16.21 -22.38
CA SER A 590 11.75 16.13 -21.62
C SER A 590 12.80 15.24 -22.29
N LEU A 591 12.37 14.12 -22.89
CA LEU A 591 13.26 13.23 -23.61
C LEU A 591 13.65 13.83 -24.98
N ARG A 592 12.71 14.55 -25.62
CA ARG A 592 12.98 15.27 -26.87
C ARG A 592 14.05 16.35 -26.68
N ARG A 593 13.95 17.16 -25.62
CA ARG A 593 15.02 18.11 -25.25
C ARG A 593 16.38 17.45 -25.03
N LYS A 594 16.43 16.27 -24.38
CA LYS A 594 17.69 15.56 -24.16
C LYS A 594 18.28 15.02 -25.46
N ILE A 595 17.44 14.53 -26.37
CA ILE A 595 17.87 14.06 -27.70
C ILE A 595 18.40 15.24 -28.50
N ASP A 596 17.70 16.36 -28.50
CA ASP A 596 18.11 17.59 -29.20
C ASP A 596 19.42 18.14 -28.63
N GLU A 597 19.58 18.14 -27.30
CA GLU A 597 20.82 18.55 -26.62
C GLU A 597 22.00 17.61 -26.93
N PHE A 598 21.74 16.31 -27.04
CA PHE A 598 22.76 15.31 -27.41
C PHE A 598 23.17 15.43 -28.89
N ALA A 599 22.21 15.70 -29.78
CA ALA A 599 22.46 15.94 -31.19
C ALA A 599 23.27 17.23 -31.41
N LEU A 600 22.96 18.29 -30.67
CA LEU A 600 23.67 19.57 -30.73
C LEU A 600 25.12 19.46 -30.24
N ARG A 601 25.38 18.62 -29.22
CA ARG A 601 26.74 18.34 -28.74
C ARG A 601 27.55 17.55 -29.75
N LYS A 602 26.90 16.66 -30.51
CA LYS A 602 27.57 15.85 -31.54
C LYS A 602 27.93 16.70 -32.76
N SER A 603 27.08 17.64 -33.17
CA SER A 603 27.38 18.58 -34.28
C SER A 603 28.42 19.66 -33.94
N LEU A 604 28.89 19.73 -32.70
CA LEU A 604 29.98 20.63 -32.27
C LEU A 604 31.31 19.89 -32.11
N GLN A 605 31.31 18.57 -32.30
CA GLN A 605 32.51 17.71 -32.24
C GLN A 605 32.92 17.16 -33.62
N ASP A 606 32.05 17.29 -34.62
CA ASP A 606 32.34 17.14 -36.05
C ASP A 606 32.47 18.53 -36.69
#